data_AF-A0A7S2K471-F1
#
_entry.id   AF-A0A7S2K471-F1
#
_cell.length_a   1.000
_cell.length_b   1.000
_cell.length_c   1.000
_cell.angle_alpha   90.00
_cell.angle_beta   90.00
_cell.angle_gamma   90.00
#
_symmetry.space_group_name_H-M   'P 1'
#
loop_
_entity.id
_entity.type
_entity.pdbx_description
1 polymer ?
#
loop_
_entity_poly.entity_id
_entity_poly.type
_entity_poly.pdbx_seq_one_letter_code
_entity_poly.pdbx_strand_id
1 'polypeptide(L)'
;SELTLLDLLFSQHSKAPSSWAHRKWINRLLVNAFINTHTGSEALWDDLYEWADHEVLICAKVAESFPKNYYAWTHRVFVMKVLKDRWSSNNEEQSDSSSINCRLYMRLSKELDFVETWVKRHVSDHCAIHYGSEIMRIMVLMRRCKDSQAKDFDKTNIFEALNVVSSCLSWIKDLLAMFPCHEVIWRYRRQCALLFLETICYGFCNPNISNDQLFRNSLCEFLKYEASIPEDEIKIRNLDNTDTHASIVLARSHTFWVVLHMKRLGVLHHLAAVGCDDTLSATQRCQELLKEDDLIVHNFWKKSYPLI
;
A
#
# COMPACT_ATOMS: atom_id res chain seq x y z
N SER A 1 -20.58 19.67 20.26
CA SER A 1 -19.19 19.93 20.68
C SER A 1 -18.45 20.62 19.53
N GLU A 2 -17.20 21.07 19.73
CA GLU A 2 -16.40 21.71 18.67
C GLU A 2 -16.23 20.81 17.42
N LEU A 3 -16.11 19.49 17.61
CA LEU A 3 -16.08 18.53 16.49
C LEU A 3 -17.40 18.53 15.69
N THR A 4 -18.55 18.61 16.36
CA THR A 4 -19.86 18.72 15.69
C THR A 4 -19.96 19.98 14.82
N LEU A 5 -19.41 21.10 15.30
CA LEU A 5 -19.35 22.34 14.51
C LEU A 5 -18.47 22.16 13.27
N LEU A 6 -17.33 21.48 13.41
CA LEU A 6 -16.44 21.17 12.28
C LEU A 6 -17.07 20.18 11.29
N ASP A 7 -17.87 19.20 11.76
CA ASP A 7 -18.63 18.30 10.89
C ASP A 7 -19.61 19.08 10.02
N LEU A 8 -20.36 20.01 10.63
CA LEU A 8 -21.25 20.91 9.90
C LEU A 8 -20.47 21.78 8.91
N LEU A 9 -19.35 22.36 9.34
CA LEU A 9 -18.52 23.20 8.47
C LEU A 9 -18.04 22.43 7.25
N PHE A 10 -17.65 21.17 7.39
CA PHE A 10 -17.21 20.34 6.26
C PHE A 10 -18.31 19.97 5.28
N SER A 11 -19.58 20.05 5.67
CA SER A 11 -20.69 19.87 4.72
C SER A 11 -20.74 20.99 3.66
N GLN A 12 -20.18 22.17 3.95
CA GLN A 12 -20.18 23.33 3.04
C GLN A 12 -18.78 23.74 2.58
N HIS A 13 -17.79 23.65 3.47
CA HIS A 13 -16.42 24.14 3.28
C HIS A 13 -15.38 23.03 3.49
N SER A 14 -15.61 21.88 2.85
CA SER A 14 -14.79 20.66 2.99
C SER A 14 -13.31 20.78 2.59
N LYS A 15 -12.91 21.85 1.90
CA LYS A 15 -11.53 22.09 1.46
C LYS A 15 -10.81 23.20 2.25
N ALA A 16 -11.41 23.70 3.33
CA ALA A 16 -10.80 24.73 4.16
C ALA A 16 -9.60 24.18 4.96
N PRO A 17 -8.34 24.57 4.65
CA PRO A 17 -7.16 23.96 5.28
C PRO A 17 -7.07 24.25 6.78
N SER A 18 -7.45 25.45 7.20
CA SER A 18 -7.48 25.88 8.61
C SER A 18 -8.42 25.00 9.44
N SER A 19 -9.58 24.65 8.90
CA SER A 19 -10.56 23.79 9.56
C SER A 19 -10.03 22.37 9.78
N TRP A 20 -9.34 21.79 8.79
CA TRP A 20 -8.68 20.49 8.95
C TRP A 20 -7.50 20.54 9.93
N ALA A 21 -6.72 21.62 9.92
CA ALA A 21 -5.65 21.81 10.88
C ALA A 21 -6.19 21.91 12.32
N HIS A 22 -7.24 22.70 12.52
CA HIS A 22 -7.94 22.83 13.81
C HIS A 22 -8.50 21.49 14.28
N ARG A 23 -9.16 20.74 13.38
CA ARG A 23 -9.65 19.39 13.69
C ARG A 23 -8.53 18.44 14.12
N LYS A 24 -7.38 18.45 13.45
CA LYS A 24 -6.21 17.65 13.86
C LYS A 24 -5.69 18.04 15.23
N TRP A 25 -5.68 19.35 15.54
CA TRP A 25 -5.28 19.83 16.86
C TRP A 25 -6.22 19.33 17.96
N ILE A 26 -7.54 19.48 17.79
CA ILE A 26 -8.55 18.96 18.73
C ILE A 26 -8.40 17.46 18.93
N ASN A 27 -8.27 16.70 17.83
CA ASN A 27 -8.11 15.25 17.90
C ASN A 27 -6.86 14.83 18.69
N ARG A 28 -5.75 15.57 18.58
CA ARG A 28 -4.56 15.31 19.41
C ARG A 28 -4.85 15.54 20.89
N LEU A 29 -5.60 16.59 21.24
CA LEU A 29 -6.01 16.85 22.62
C LEU A 29 -6.91 15.73 23.16
N LEU A 30 -7.89 15.27 22.36
CA LEU A 30 -8.78 14.18 22.74
C LEU A 30 -8.02 12.87 22.96
N VAL A 31 -7.16 12.49 22.03
CA VAL A 31 -6.33 11.28 22.17
C VAL A 31 -5.43 11.36 23.41
N ASN A 32 -4.84 12.52 23.70
CA ASN A 32 -4.05 12.70 24.92
C ASN A 32 -4.92 12.62 26.19
N ALA A 33 -6.16 13.13 26.13
CA ALA A 33 -7.10 13.01 27.24
C ALA A 33 -7.48 11.54 27.50
N PHE A 34 -7.72 10.73 26.46
CA PHE A 34 -7.99 9.29 26.62
C PHE A 34 -6.83 8.58 27.34
N ILE A 35 -5.60 8.87 26.92
CA ILE A 35 -4.37 8.30 27.51
C ILE A 35 -4.24 8.69 28.98
N ASN A 36 -4.51 9.94 29.33
CA ASN A 36 -4.42 10.41 30.70
C ASN A 36 -5.55 9.87 31.60
N THR A 37 -6.69 9.50 31.00
CA THR A 37 -7.87 9.02 31.74
C THR A 37 -7.78 7.53 32.04
N HIS A 38 -7.21 6.74 31.12
CA HIS A 38 -7.18 5.28 31.23
C HIS A 38 -5.80 4.79 31.65
N THR A 39 -5.74 4.17 32.84
CA THR A 39 -4.53 3.48 33.35
C THR A 39 -4.40 2.04 32.85
N GLY A 40 -5.44 1.49 32.20
CA GLY A 40 -5.45 0.16 31.60
C GLY A 40 -5.49 0.19 30.06
N SER A 41 -4.86 -0.78 29.41
CA SER A 41 -4.68 -0.79 27.95
C SER A 41 -5.99 -0.99 27.17
N GLU A 42 -6.88 -1.89 27.59
CA GLU A 42 -8.06 -2.24 26.79
C GLU A 42 -9.09 -1.12 26.64
N ALA A 43 -9.49 -0.46 27.74
CA ALA A 43 -10.46 0.64 27.71
C ALA A 43 -9.93 1.84 26.89
N LEU A 44 -8.63 2.12 26.98
CA LEU A 44 -7.98 3.12 26.14
C LEU A 44 -8.13 2.77 24.65
N TRP A 45 -7.91 1.50 24.28
CA TRP A 45 -8.04 1.07 22.89
C TRP A 45 -9.47 1.14 22.39
N ASP A 46 -10.47 0.84 23.23
CA ASP A 46 -11.88 0.99 22.87
C ASP A 46 -12.22 2.44 22.50
N ASP A 47 -11.83 3.41 23.34
CA ASP A 47 -11.98 4.85 23.04
C ASP A 47 -11.25 5.25 21.76
N LEU A 48 -10.02 4.78 21.56
CA LEU A 48 -9.24 5.07 20.36
C LEU A 48 -9.89 4.51 19.09
N TYR A 49 -10.46 3.30 19.16
CA TYR A 49 -11.14 2.72 18.00
C TYR A 49 -12.47 3.41 17.71
N GLU A 50 -13.26 3.76 18.73
CA GLU A 50 -14.49 4.53 18.56
C GLU A 50 -14.20 5.91 17.94
N TRP A 51 -13.19 6.60 18.46
CA TRP A 51 -12.70 7.85 17.89
C TRP A 51 -12.27 7.70 16.43
N ALA A 52 -11.46 6.69 16.12
CA ALA A 52 -10.99 6.45 14.77
C ALA A 52 -12.14 6.15 13.81
N ASP A 53 -13.12 5.36 14.23
CA ASP A 53 -14.32 5.01 13.46
C ASP A 53 -15.16 6.24 13.13
N HIS A 54 -15.34 7.15 14.09
CA HIS A 54 -15.97 8.43 13.85
C HIS A 54 -15.21 9.26 12.81
N GLU A 55 -13.90 9.44 12.99
CA GLU A 55 -13.12 10.31 12.11
C GLU A 55 -13.02 9.76 10.68
N VAL A 56 -12.86 8.45 10.50
CA VAL A 56 -12.86 7.88 9.14
C VAL A 56 -14.23 7.96 8.47
N LEU A 57 -15.33 7.89 9.23
CA LEU A 57 -16.68 8.02 8.70
C LEU A 57 -16.90 9.44 8.15
N ILE A 58 -16.44 10.45 8.88
CA ILE A 58 -16.48 11.84 8.41
C ILE A 58 -15.66 12.00 7.13
N CYS A 59 -14.45 11.44 7.08
CA CYS A 59 -13.63 11.45 5.85
C CYS A 59 -14.34 10.81 4.66
N ALA A 60 -15.02 9.66 4.86
CA ALA A 60 -15.78 8.99 3.80
C ALA A 60 -16.93 9.86 3.29
N LYS A 61 -17.74 10.44 4.19
CA LYS A 61 -18.85 11.35 3.84
C LYS A 61 -18.37 12.55 3.03
N VAL A 62 -17.24 13.14 3.44
CA VAL A 62 -16.64 14.28 2.74
C VAL A 62 -16.11 13.85 1.36
N ALA A 63 -15.43 12.72 1.26
CA ALA A 63 -14.91 12.22 -0.02
C ALA A 63 -16.03 11.86 -1.01
N GLU A 64 -17.18 11.39 -0.51
CA GLU A 64 -18.36 11.06 -1.31
C GLU A 64 -19.00 12.33 -1.87
N SER A 65 -19.15 13.34 -1.01
CA SER A 65 -19.77 14.62 -1.39
C SER A 65 -18.85 15.48 -2.26
N PHE A 66 -17.54 15.33 -2.08
CA PHE A 66 -16.52 16.13 -2.76
C PHE A 66 -15.41 15.21 -3.29
N PRO A 67 -15.54 14.73 -4.55
CA PRO A 67 -14.60 13.78 -5.14
C PRO A 67 -13.15 14.27 -5.05
N LYS A 68 -12.21 13.34 -4.79
CA LYS A 68 -10.77 13.61 -4.71
C LYS A 68 -10.41 14.68 -3.65
N ASN A 69 -11.15 14.75 -2.55
CA ASN A 69 -10.84 15.67 -1.46
C ASN A 69 -9.55 15.24 -0.73
N TYR A 70 -8.43 15.82 -1.13
CA TYR A 70 -7.11 15.56 -0.55
C TYR A 70 -7.06 15.77 0.97
N TYR A 71 -7.80 16.75 1.51
CA TYR A 71 -7.79 17.02 2.96
C TYR A 71 -8.46 15.90 3.75
N ALA A 72 -9.59 15.38 3.27
CA ALA A 72 -10.27 14.25 3.89
C ALA A 72 -9.38 13.00 3.88
N TRP A 73 -8.75 12.67 2.74
CA TRP A 73 -7.86 11.52 2.64
C TRP A 73 -6.61 11.66 3.51
N THR A 74 -5.98 12.84 3.55
CA THR A 74 -4.82 13.07 4.42
C THR A 74 -5.18 13.11 5.90
N HIS A 75 -6.40 13.50 6.26
CA HIS A 75 -6.90 13.36 7.63
C HIS A 75 -7.13 11.89 7.98
N ARG A 76 -7.67 11.09 7.06
CA ARG A 76 -7.82 9.64 7.22
C ARG A 76 -6.47 8.94 7.44
N VAL A 77 -5.42 9.31 6.69
CA VAL A 77 -4.04 8.85 6.96
C VAL A 77 -3.58 9.24 8.37
N PHE A 78 -3.84 10.49 8.80
CA PHE A 78 -3.47 10.97 10.13
C PHE A 78 -4.08 10.10 11.23
N VAL A 79 -5.37 9.74 11.13
CA VAL A 79 -6.04 8.85 12.10
C VAL A 79 -5.31 7.52 12.23
N MET A 80 -4.98 6.87 11.11
CA MET A 80 -4.29 5.58 11.12
C MET A 80 -2.85 5.67 11.63
N LYS A 81 -2.15 6.79 11.35
CA LYS A 81 -0.82 7.05 11.92
C LYS A 81 -0.88 7.23 13.43
N VAL A 82 -1.88 7.91 13.97
CA VAL A 82 -2.07 8.03 15.42
C VAL A 82 -2.24 6.65 16.06
N LEU A 83 -3.09 5.79 15.50
CA LEU A 83 -3.26 4.41 16.02
C LEU A 83 -1.96 3.60 15.98
N LYS A 84 -1.24 3.65 14.85
CA LYS A 84 0.05 2.98 14.68
C LYS A 84 1.11 3.50 15.65
N ASP A 85 1.25 4.81 15.81
CA ASP A 85 2.24 5.41 16.70
C ASP A 85 1.97 5.00 18.15
N ARG A 86 0.70 4.97 18.58
CA ARG A 86 0.33 4.47 19.91
C ARG A 86 0.60 2.99 20.09
N TRP A 87 0.32 2.20 19.07
CA TRP A 87 0.67 0.78 19.07
C TRP A 87 2.17 0.57 19.24
N SER A 88 3.00 1.35 18.53
CA SER A 88 4.46 1.27 18.66
C SER A 88 4.96 1.66 20.06
N SER A 89 4.36 2.66 20.71
CA SER A 89 4.75 3.07 22.06
C SER A 89 4.35 2.09 23.17
N ASN A 90 3.29 1.30 22.99
CA ASN A 90 2.80 0.36 24.01
C ASN A 90 3.51 -1.01 23.99
N ASN A 91 4.32 -1.31 22.97
CA ASN A 91 4.94 -2.63 22.82
C ASN A 91 6.10 -2.91 23.79
N GLU A 92 6.53 -1.94 24.60
CA GLU A 92 7.53 -2.13 25.66
C GLU A 92 6.92 -2.68 26.97
N GLU A 93 5.59 -2.65 27.15
CA GLU A 93 4.92 -3.03 28.40
C GLU A 93 3.88 -4.17 28.23
N GLN A 94 4.32 -5.40 28.50
CA GLN A 94 3.55 -6.55 29.02
C GLN A 94 2.47 -7.27 28.16
N SER A 95 2.04 -8.42 28.71
CA SER A 95 1.62 -9.68 28.08
C SER A 95 0.30 -9.73 27.30
N ASP A 96 -0.45 -8.63 27.20
CA ASP A 96 -1.75 -8.57 26.49
C ASP A 96 -1.65 -8.06 25.03
N SER A 97 -0.43 -7.89 24.53
CA SER A 97 -0.13 -7.38 23.18
C SER A 97 -0.83 -8.17 22.06
N SER A 98 -1.18 -9.46 22.25
CA SER A 98 -1.75 -10.29 21.18
C SER A 98 -3.16 -9.84 20.71
N SER A 99 -4.05 -9.48 21.65
CA SER A 99 -5.41 -9.03 21.34
C SER A 99 -5.40 -7.68 20.62
N ILE A 100 -4.61 -6.73 21.14
CA ILE A 100 -4.46 -5.39 20.57
C ILE A 100 -3.81 -5.44 19.17
N ASN A 101 -2.78 -6.28 18.99
CA ASN A 101 -2.16 -6.54 17.68
C ASN A 101 -3.20 -7.02 16.66
N CYS A 102 -4.02 -7.98 17.07
CA CYS A 102 -5.08 -8.52 16.22
C CYS A 102 -6.11 -7.44 15.87
N ARG A 103 -6.57 -6.67 16.85
CA ARG A 103 -7.54 -5.57 16.64
C ARG A 103 -7.04 -4.50 15.69
N LEU A 104 -5.79 -4.03 15.85
CA LEU A 104 -5.23 -3.02 14.96
C LEU A 104 -5.06 -3.57 13.54
N TYR A 105 -4.58 -4.80 13.40
CA TYR A 105 -4.45 -5.45 12.10
C TYR A 105 -5.82 -5.64 11.41
N MET A 106 -6.85 -6.07 12.14
CA MET A 106 -8.23 -6.15 11.63
C MET A 106 -8.74 -4.77 11.19
N ARG A 107 -8.46 -3.72 11.96
CA ARG A 107 -8.88 -2.35 11.63
C ARG A 107 -8.23 -1.83 10.35
N LEU A 108 -6.93 -2.07 10.17
CA LEU A 108 -6.19 -1.71 8.96
C LEU A 108 -6.65 -2.54 7.75
N SER A 109 -6.96 -3.82 7.95
CA SER A 109 -7.51 -4.69 6.91
C SER A 109 -8.85 -4.15 6.39
N LYS A 110 -9.76 -3.74 7.30
CA LYS A 110 -11.02 -3.06 6.92
C LYS A 110 -10.80 -1.79 6.11
N GLU A 111 -9.70 -1.07 6.33
CA GLU A 111 -9.37 0.12 5.54
C GLU A 111 -8.89 -0.23 4.13
N LEU A 112 -8.15 -1.33 3.96
CA LEU A 112 -7.80 -1.83 2.61
C LEU A 112 -9.04 -2.31 1.86
N ASP A 113 -9.94 -3.06 2.52
CA ASP A 113 -11.22 -3.50 1.93
C ASP A 113 -12.09 -2.31 1.53
N PHE A 114 -12.10 -1.26 2.36
CA PHE A 114 -12.77 0.00 2.06
C PHE A 114 -12.16 0.67 0.82
N VAL A 115 -10.83 0.74 0.71
CA VAL A 115 -10.14 1.33 -0.45
C VAL A 115 -10.43 0.52 -1.72
N GLU A 116 -10.37 -0.80 -1.66
CA GLU A 116 -10.71 -1.66 -2.79
C GLU A 116 -12.14 -1.37 -3.28
N THR A 117 -13.10 -1.36 -2.35
CA THR A 117 -14.50 -1.07 -2.66
C THR A 117 -14.69 0.34 -3.23
N TRP A 118 -13.98 1.32 -2.66
CA TRP A 118 -14.02 2.72 -3.09
C TRP A 118 -13.47 2.88 -4.51
N VAL A 119 -12.28 2.35 -4.77
CA VAL A 119 -11.59 2.51 -6.06
C VAL A 119 -12.36 1.82 -7.19
N LYS A 120 -13.02 0.69 -6.92
CA LYS A 120 -13.94 0.04 -7.87
C LYS A 120 -15.07 0.97 -8.35
N ARG A 121 -15.50 1.94 -7.53
CA ARG A 121 -16.54 2.94 -7.87
C ARG A 121 -15.94 4.27 -8.34
N HIS A 122 -14.74 4.61 -7.87
CA HIS A 122 -14.07 5.89 -8.12
C HIS A 122 -12.67 5.68 -8.70
N VAL A 123 -12.58 5.02 -9.86
CA VAL A 123 -11.32 4.48 -10.41
C VAL A 123 -10.23 5.53 -10.68
N SER A 124 -10.62 6.80 -10.79
CA SER A 124 -9.71 7.94 -11.01
C SER A 124 -9.33 8.70 -9.73
N ASP A 125 -9.71 8.20 -8.55
CA ASP A 125 -9.39 8.84 -7.27
C ASP A 125 -7.98 8.46 -6.78
N HIS A 126 -7.00 9.23 -7.24
CA HIS A 126 -5.61 9.10 -6.84
C HIS A 126 -5.38 9.34 -5.33
N CYS A 127 -6.25 10.08 -4.65
CA CYS A 127 -6.11 10.32 -3.20
C CYS A 127 -6.47 9.05 -2.41
N ALA A 128 -7.51 8.33 -2.83
CA ALA A 128 -7.90 7.04 -2.23
C ALA A 128 -6.80 5.98 -2.40
N ILE A 129 -6.19 5.90 -3.58
CA ILE A 129 -5.06 4.99 -3.84
C ILE A 129 -3.83 5.34 -3.01
N HIS A 130 -3.52 6.64 -2.86
CA HIS A 130 -2.45 7.07 -1.97
C HIS A 130 -2.74 6.66 -0.52
N TYR A 131 -3.97 6.83 -0.05
CA TYR A 131 -4.40 6.35 1.26
C TYR A 131 -4.20 4.84 1.42
N GLY A 132 -4.70 4.02 0.48
CA GLY A 132 -4.50 2.57 0.51
C GLY A 132 -3.03 2.14 0.50
N SER A 133 -2.17 2.87 -0.23
CA SER A 133 -0.72 2.65 -0.23
C SER A 133 -0.11 2.90 1.16
N GLU A 134 -0.53 3.97 1.84
CA GLU A 134 -0.07 4.26 3.21
C GLU A 134 -0.55 3.21 4.22
N ILE A 135 -1.78 2.70 4.11
CA ILE A 135 -2.30 1.64 4.98
C ILE A 135 -1.52 0.34 4.78
N MET A 136 -1.33 -0.09 3.53
CA MET A 136 -0.53 -1.25 3.20
C MET A 136 0.91 -1.10 3.74
N ARG A 137 1.54 0.06 3.57
CA ARG A 137 2.87 0.35 4.10
C ARG A 137 2.91 0.24 5.63
N ILE A 138 1.91 0.78 6.33
CA ILE A 138 1.80 0.64 7.79
C ILE A 138 1.74 -0.84 8.19
N MET A 139 0.88 -1.64 7.54
CA MET A 139 0.73 -3.06 7.85
C MET A 139 2.03 -3.85 7.60
N VAL A 140 2.71 -3.62 6.46
CA VAL A 140 3.98 -4.26 6.13
C VAL A 140 5.06 -3.90 7.15
N LEU A 141 5.20 -2.61 7.49
CA LEU A 141 6.21 -2.16 8.47
C LEU A 141 5.95 -2.70 9.88
N MET A 142 4.68 -2.80 10.30
CA MET A 142 4.34 -3.41 11.59
C MET A 142 4.78 -4.87 11.71
N ARG A 143 4.83 -5.59 10.58
CA ARG A 143 5.34 -6.97 10.53
C ARG A 143 6.88 -7.01 10.49
N ARG A 144 7.53 -6.03 9.84
CA ARG A 144 9.00 -5.93 9.77
C ARG A 144 9.66 -5.46 11.08
N CYS A 145 8.96 -4.71 11.93
CA CYS A 145 9.55 -4.04 13.10
C CYS A 145 9.58 -4.87 14.39
N LYS A 146 9.23 -6.16 14.39
CA LYS A 146 9.28 -6.93 15.65
C LYS A 146 10.66 -7.56 15.90
N ASP A 147 11.11 -7.45 17.15
CA ASP A 147 12.45 -7.66 17.70
C ASP A 147 13.36 -8.72 17.05
N SER A 148 14.61 -8.30 16.90
CA SER A 148 15.82 -9.02 16.47
C SER A 148 16.26 -10.17 17.38
N GLN A 149 15.49 -10.54 18.40
CA GLN A 149 15.86 -11.51 19.44
C GLN A 149 15.17 -12.87 19.31
N ALA A 150 14.12 -13.00 18.48
CA ALA A 150 13.39 -14.27 18.32
C ALA A 150 13.69 -14.91 16.94
N LYS A 151 14.52 -15.96 16.92
CA LYS A 151 15.01 -16.64 15.70
C LYS A 151 13.91 -17.18 14.76
N ASP A 152 12.74 -17.52 15.29
CA ASP A 152 11.61 -18.06 14.51
C ASP A 152 10.53 -17.01 14.16
N PHE A 153 10.56 -15.84 14.81
CA PHE A 153 9.50 -14.84 14.69
C PHE A 153 9.62 -13.99 13.42
N ASP A 154 10.80 -13.94 12.80
CA ASP A 154 11.04 -13.13 11.60
C ASP A 154 10.41 -13.74 10.33
N LYS A 155 10.40 -15.07 10.22
CA LYS A 155 9.91 -15.76 9.02
C LYS A 155 8.40 -15.55 8.80
N THR A 156 7.58 -15.86 9.80
CA THR A 156 6.12 -15.71 9.72
C THR A 156 5.71 -14.28 9.41
N ASN A 157 6.36 -13.30 10.04
CA ASN A 157 6.08 -11.88 9.83
C ASN A 157 6.38 -11.44 8.39
N ILE A 158 7.47 -11.90 7.78
CA ILE A 158 7.77 -11.60 6.37
C ILE A 158 6.72 -12.23 5.45
N PHE A 159 6.30 -13.47 5.68
CA PHE A 159 5.23 -14.08 4.87
C PHE A 159 3.91 -13.33 5.00
N GLU A 160 3.53 -12.93 6.21
CA GLU A 160 2.34 -12.12 6.43
C GLU A 160 2.45 -10.75 5.72
N ALA A 161 3.62 -10.12 5.74
CA ALA A 161 3.87 -8.88 5.02
C ALA A 161 3.74 -9.07 3.49
N LEU A 162 4.34 -10.13 2.95
CA LEU A 162 4.20 -10.48 1.53
C LEU A 162 2.75 -10.79 1.18
N ASN A 163 2.00 -11.50 2.03
CA ASN A 163 0.59 -11.83 1.80
C ASN A 163 -0.29 -10.58 1.73
N VAL A 164 -0.05 -9.56 2.57
CA VAL A 164 -0.77 -8.28 2.48
C VAL A 164 -0.58 -7.64 1.11
N VAL A 165 0.66 -7.61 0.62
CA VAL A 165 0.98 -6.99 -0.67
C VAL A 165 0.46 -7.83 -1.84
N SER A 166 0.62 -9.15 -1.79
CA SER A 166 0.09 -10.08 -2.80
C SER A 166 -1.43 -10.01 -2.93
N SER A 167 -2.14 -9.88 -1.80
CA SER A 167 -3.59 -9.70 -1.80
C SER A 167 -3.99 -8.41 -2.51
N CYS A 168 -3.24 -7.32 -2.30
CA CYS A 168 -3.46 -6.06 -3.01
C CYS A 168 -3.20 -6.18 -4.52
N LEU A 169 -2.09 -6.80 -4.91
CA LEU A 169 -1.77 -7.05 -6.32
C LEU A 169 -2.86 -7.89 -7.01
N SER A 170 -3.43 -8.87 -6.31
CA SER A 170 -4.48 -9.73 -6.85
C SER A 170 -5.71 -8.93 -7.30
N TRP A 171 -6.32 -8.12 -6.43
CA TRP A 171 -7.52 -7.38 -6.83
C TRP A 171 -7.21 -6.21 -7.77
N ILE A 172 -5.99 -5.66 -7.73
CA ILE A 172 -5.51 -4.69 -8.73
C ILE A 172 -5.49 -5.33 -10.12
N LYS A 173 -5.20 -6.64 -10.24
CA LYS A 173 -5.33 -7.37 -11.51
C LYS A 173 -6.72 -7.21 -12.11
N ASP A 174 -7.72 -7.50 -11.29
CA ASP A 174 -9.11 -7.53 -11.72
C ASP A 174 -9.54 -6.12 -12.13
N LEU A 175 -9.03 -5.11 -11.43
CA LEU A 175 -9.27 -3.72 -11.77
C LEU A 175 -8.59 -3.31 -13.08
N LEU A 176 -7.35 -3.73 -13.34
CA LEU A 176 -6.65 -3.48 -14.60
C LEU A 176 -7.33 -4.19 -15.79
N ALA A 177 -7.86 -5.39 -15.59
CA ALA A 177 -8.65 -6.07 -16.61
C ALA A 177 -9.92 -5.30 -17.01
N MET A 178 -10.48 -4.50 -16.09
CA MET A 178 -11.64 -3.65 -16.35
C MET A 178 -11.25 -2.24 -16.85
N PHE A 179 -10.11 -1.72 -16.42
CA PHE A 179 -9.71 -0.32 -16.58
C PHE A 179 -8.22 -0.19 -16.99
N PRO A 180 -7.77 -0.83 -18.08
CA PRO A 180 -6.35 -1.00 -18.37
C PRO A 180 -5.65 0.31 -18.75
N CYS A 181 -6.38 1.35 -19.16
CA CYS A 181 -5.81 2.66 -19.52
C CYS A 181 -5.68 3.62 -18.33
N HIS A 182 -6.18 3.27 -17.14
CA HIS A 182 -6.21 4.17 -16.00
C HIS A 182 -4.87 4.20 -15.27
N GLU A 183 -4.05 5.23 -15.55
CA GLU A 183 -2.70 5.43 -14.96
C GLU A 183 -2.70 5.34 -13.43
N VAL A 184 -3.78 5.76 -12.77
CA VAL A 184 -3.92 5.75 -11.31
C VAL A 184 -3.81 4.32 -10.75
N ILE A 185 -4.36 3.32 -11.42
CA ILE A 185 -4.27 1.90 -11.03
C ILE A 185 -2.84 1.38 -11.19
N TRP A 186 -2.20 1.69 -12.32
CA TRP A 186 -0.80 1.37 -12.57
C TRP A 186 0.15 2.00 -11.54
N ARG A 187 -0.15 3.22 -11.09
CA ARG A 187 0.60 3.84 -9.99
C ARG A 187 0.42 3.07 -8.68
N TYR A 188 -0.79 2.58 -8.39
CA TYR A 188 -1.00 1.78 -7.19
C TYR A 188 -0.22 0.46 -7.25
N ARG A 189 -0.33 -0.23 -8.39
CA ARG A 189 0.41 -1.46 -8.66
C ARG A 189 1.92 -1.29 -8.47
N ARG A 190 2.48 -0.18 -8.96
CA ARG A 190 3.90 0.17 -8.71
C ARG A 190 4.23 0.29 -7.24
N GLN A 191 3.37 0.91 -6.43
CA GLN A 191 3.59 1.00 -4.98
C GLN A 191 3.51 -0.37 -4.29
N CYS A 192 2.57 -1.23 -4.69
CA CYS A 192 2.51 -2.61 -4.22
C CYS A 192 3.80 -3.37 -4.59
N ALA A 193 4.22 -3.30 -5.86
CA ALA A 193 5.45 -3.94 -6.32
C ALA A 193 6.69 -3.41 -5.57
N LEU A 194 6.78 -2.10 -5.30
CA LEU A 194 7.86 -1.53 -4.50
C LEU A 194 7.93 -2.16 -3.11
N LEU A 195 6.81 -2.17 -2.38
CA LEU A 195 6.73 -2.73 -1.04
C LEU A 195 7.01 -4.24 -1.04
N PHE A 196 6.57 -4.97 -2.07
CA PHE A 196 6.90 -6.38 -2.25
C PHE A 196 8.42 -6.56 -2.36
N LEU A 197 9.06 -5.84 -3.28
CA LEU A 197 10.50 -5.93 -3.51
C LEU A 197 11.32 -5.51 -2.27
N GLU A 198 10.92 -4.44 -1.58
CA GLU A 198 11.56 -4.03 -0.33
C GLU A 198 11.44 -5.09 0.77
N THR A 199 10.29 -5.78 0.84
CA THR A 199 10.06 -6.88 1.79
C THR A 199 10.90 -8.10 1.44
N ILE A 200 11.03 -8.41 0.15
CA ILE A 200 11.93 -9.46 -0.35
C ILE A 200 13.39 -9.12 -0.02
N CYS A 201 13.85 -7.90 -0.26
CA CYS A 201 15.20 -7.49 0.09
C CYS A 201 15.47 -7.61 1.59
N TYR A 202 14.51 -7.20 2.41
CA TYR A 202 14.60 -7.39 3.86
C TYR A 202 14.73 -8.88 4.22
N GLY A 203 13.94 -9.76 3.59
CA GLY A 203 14.05 -11.21 3.78
C GLY A 203 15.39 -11.80 3.32
N PHE A 204 15.98 -11.29 2.24
CA PHE A 204 17.31 -11.72 1.80
C PHE A 204 18.43 -11.36 2.77
N CYS A 205 18.27 -10.30 3.57
CA CYS A 205 19.22 -9.96 4.63
C CYS A 205 19.23 -10.99 5.78
N ASN A 206 18.22 -11.87 5.87
CA ASN A 206 18.16 -12.94 6.87
C ASN A 206 18.45 -14.33 6.23
N PRO A 207 19.57 -15.00 6.58
CA PRO A 207 19.93 -16.32 6.04
C PRO A 207 18.90 -17.43 6.27
N ASN A 208 18.09 -17.34 7.33
CA ASN A 208 17.05 -18.33 7.63
C ASN A 208 15.85 -18.21 6.67
N ILE A 209 15.63 -17.01 6.13
CA ILE A 209 14.52 -16.70 5.22
C ILE A 209 14.97 -16.85 3.76
N SER A 210 16.18 -16.39 3.42
CA SER A 210 16.70 -16.46 2.04
C SER A 210 16.84 -17.88 1.50
N ASN A 211 17.05 -18.86 2.38
CA ASN A 211 17.10 -20.29 2.04
C ASN A 211 15.75 -20.99 2.06
N ASP A 212 14.69 -20.29 2.47
CA ASP A 212 13.37 -20.88 2.55
C ASP A 212 12.72 -21.02 1.17
N GLN A 213 12.16 -22.20 0.91
CA GLN A 213 11.52 -22.51 -0.36
C GLN A 213 10.24 -21.71 -0.58
N LEU A 214 9.42 -21.50 0.46
CA LEU A 214 8.18 -20.72 0.32
C LEU A 214 8.49 -19.27 -0.01
N PHE A 215 9.55 -18.71 0.58
CA PHE A 215 9.99 -17.34 0.33
C PHE A 215 10.41 -17.17 -1.13
N ARG A 216 11.21 -18.11 -1.65
CA ARG A 216 11.60 -18.16 -3.07
C ARG A 216 10.41 -18.34 -3.99
N ASN A 217 9.45 -19.20 -3.62
CA ASN A 217 8.22 -19.41 -4.39
C ASN A 217 7.40 -18.12 -4.46
N SER A 218 7.25 -17.36 -3.37
CA SER A 218 6.55 -16.07 -3.38
C SER A 218 7.16 -15.09 -4.39
N LEU A 219 8.50 -15.00 -4.44
CA LEU A 219 9.21 -14.19 -5.42
C LEU A 219 8.97 -14.69 -6.85
N CYS A 220 9.05 -16.01 -7.09
CA CYS A 220 8.80 -16.60 -8.40
C CYS A 220 7.38 -16.33 -8.88
N GLU A 221 6.37 -16.52 -8.02
CA GLU A 221 4.97 -16.27 -8.35
C GLU A 221 4.74 -14.79 -8.65
N PHE A 222 5.32 -13.88 -7.87
CA PHE A 222 5.30 -12.45 -8.20
C PHE A 222 5.88 -12.17 -9.58
N LEU A 223 7.03 -12.75 -9.95
CA LEU A 223 7.67 -12.48 -11.23
C LEU A 223 6.95 -13.09 -12.42
N LYS A 224 6.45 -14.33 -12.30
CA LYS A 224 5.57 -14.93 -13.31
C LYS A 224 4.36 -14.04 -13.55
N TYR A 225 3.76 -13.57 -12.46
CA TYR A 225 2.61 -12.69 -12.49
C TYR A 225 2.94 -11.36 -13.17
N GLU A 226 4.04 -10.69 -12.82
CA GLU A 226 4.49 -9.43 -13.46
C GLU A 226 4.88 -9.60 -14.93
N ALA A 227 5.43 -10.76 -15.31
CA ALA A 227 5.80 -11.07 -16.70
C ALA A 227 4.59 -11.41 -17.59
N SER A 228 3.47 -11.85 -17.00
CA SER A 228 2.24 -12.21 -17.74
C SER A 228 1.39 -11.00 -18.17
N ILE A 229 1.55 -9.86 -17.49
CA ILE A 229 0.75 -8.65 -17.72
C ILE A 229 0.72 -8.21 -19.20
N PRO A 230 1.85 -8.14 -19.92
CA PRO A 230 1.85 -7.68 -21.30
C PRO A 230 1.08 -8.63 -22.24
N GLU A 231 0.95 -9.92 -21.91
CA GLU A 231 0.31 -10.88 -22.81
C GLU A 231 -1.19 -10.99 -22.57
N ASP A 232 -1.60 -10.94 -21.30
CA ASP A 232 -2.99 -11.11 -20.89
C ASP A 232 -3.80 -9.83 -21.11
N GLU A 233 -3.23 -8.65 -20.84
CA GLU A 233 -3.96 -7.38 -20.96
C GLU A 233 -4.06 -6.86 -22.40
N ILE A 234 -3.13 -7.24 -23.29
CA ILE A 234 -3.19 -6.93 -24.73
C ILE A 234 -4.30 -7.71 -25.43
N LYS A 235 -4.67 -8.88 -24.91
CA LYS A 235 -5.76 -9.71 -25.47
C LYS A 235 -7.15 -9.23 -25.06
N ILE A 236 -7.26 -8.29 -24.12
CA ILE A 236 -8.55 -7.87 -23.57
C ILE A 236 -9.12 -6.71 -24.40
N ARG A 237 -9.96 -7.12 -25.36
CA ARG A 237 -11.07 -6.39 -26.01
C ARG A 237 -10.72 -5.40 -27.12
N ASN A 238 -11.66 -5.32 -28.07
CA ASN A 238 -11.80 -4.31 -29.14
C ASN A 238 -11.88 -2.88 -28.57
N LEU A 239 -10.83 -2.41 -27.91
CA LEU A 239 -10.66 -1.02 -27.53
C LEU A 239 -10.28 -0.24 -28.80
N ASP A 240 -10.68 1.03 -28.85
CA ASP A 240 -10.19 1.93 -29.90
C ASP A 240 -8.64 1.91 -29.91
N ASN A 241 -8.04 2.10 -31.09
CA ASN A 241 -6.60 1.98 -31.28
C ASN A 241 -5.77 2.82 -30.28
N THR A 242 -6.32 3.94 -29.79
CA THR A 242 -5.68 4.84 -28.81
C THR A 242 -5.62 4.27 -27.40
N ASP A 243 -6.70 3.65 -26.93
CA ASP A 243 -6.79 3.09 -25.57
C ASP A 243 -5.94 1.82 -25.44
N THR A 244 -5.96 0.99 -26.50
CA THR A 244 -5.08 -0.17 -26.62
C THR A 244 -3.60 0.23 -26.51
N HIS A 245 -3.21 1.29 -27.22
CA HIS A 245 -1.84 1.80 -27.18
C HIS A 245 -1.46 2.33 -25.78
N ALA A 246 -2.32 3.12 -25.14
CA ALA A 246 -2.06 3.65 -23.80
C ALA A 246 -1.86 2.53 -22.76
N SER A 247 -2.67 1.48 -22.81
CA SER A 247 -2.53 0.31 -21.94
C SER A 247 -1.23 -0.45 -22.16
N ILE A 248 -0.84 -0.67 -23.42
CA ILE A 248 0.44 -1.31 -23.75
C ILE A 248 1.61 -0.51 -23.17
N VAL A 249 1.60 0.81 -23.37
CA VAL A 249 2.66 1.69 -22.86
C VAL A 249 2.73 1.64 -21.34
N LEU A 250 1.59 1.67 -20.64
CA LEU A 250 1.54 1.60 -19.18
C LEU A 250 2.03 0.25 -18.64
N ALA A 251 1.59 -0.86 -19.24
CA ALA A 251 2.02 -2.21 -18.88
C ALA A 251 3.53 -2.39 -19.05
N ARG A 252 4.06 -2.08 -20.25
CA ARG A 252 5.50 -2.20 -20.51
C ARG A 252 6.32 -1.26 -19.64
N SER A 253 5.84 -0.04 -19.40
CA SER A 253 6.49 0.92 -18.48
C SER A 253 6.55 0.40 -17.05
N HIS A 254 5.48 -0.25 -16.58
CA HIS A 254 5.42 -0.88 -15.27
C HIS A 254 6.40 -2.05 -15.18
N THR A 255 6.38 -2.97 -16.13
CA THR A 255 7.29 -4.11 -16.19
C THR A 255 8.77 -3.67 -16.19
N PHE A 256 9.12 -2.64 -16.97
CA PHE A 256 10.46 -2.06 -16.93
C PHE A 256 10.82 -1.52 -15.55
N TRP A 257 9.91 -0.75 -14.97
CA TRP A 257 10.10 -0.14 -13.67
C TRP A 257 10.37 -1.21 -12.60
N VAL A 258 9.68 -2.35 -12.64
CA VAL A 258 9.90 -3.50 -11.74
C VAL A 258 11.32 -4.05 -11.91
N VAL A 259 11.74 -4.37 -13.14
CA VAL A 259 13.09 -4.90 -13.42
C VAL A 259 14.19 -3.93 -12.98
N LEU A 260 14.01 -2.64 -13.25
CA LEU A 260 14.97 -1.61 -12.83
C LEU A 260 15.07 -1.55 -11.30
N HIS A 261 13.95 -1.63 -10.58
CA HIS A 261 13.97 -1.61 -9.12
C HIS A 261 14.55 -2.90 -8.53
N MET A 262 14.28 -4.06 -9.12
CA MET A 262 14.95 -5.31 -8.74
C MET A 262 16.47 -5.21 -8.88
N LYS A 263 16.96 -4.58 -9.95
CA LYS A 263 18.40 -4.32 -10.13
C LYS A 263 18.93 -3.37 -9.05
N ARG A 264 18.24 -2.24 -8.81
CA ARG A 264 18.66 -1.22 -7.83
C ARG A 264 18.70 -1.77 -6.40
N LEU A 265 17.76 -2.63 -6.06
CA LEU A 265 17.64 -3.25 -4.74
C LEU A 265 18.49 -4.52 -4.59
N GLY A 266 19.24 -4.93 -5.62
CA GLY A 266 20.11 -6.11 -5.58
C GLY A 266 19.38 -7.46 -5.67
N VAL A 267 18.06 -7.48 -5.88
CA VAL A 267 17.22 -8.70 -5.97
C VAL A 267 17.74 -9.63 -7.07
N LEU A 268 18.17 -9.09 -8.22
CA LEU A 268 18.70 -9.88 -9.33
C LEU A 268 19.98 -10.64 -8.96
N HIS A 269 20.84 -10.06 -8.13
CA HIS A 269 22.05 -10.72 -7.66
C HIS A 269 21.70 -11.92 -6.74
N HIS A 270 20.72 -11.73 -5.85
CA HIS A 270 20.23 -12.82 -5.00
C HIS A 270 19.57 -13.94 -5.82
N LEU A 271 18.80 -13.61 -6.85
CA LEU A 271 18.18 -14.59 -7.75
C LEU A 271 19.21 -15.43 -8.51
N ALA A 272 20.26 -14.79 -9.04
CA ALA A 272 21.35 -15.48 -9.73
C ALA A 272 22.10 -16.42 -8.78
N ALA A 273 22.35 -16.01 -7.54
CA ALA A 273 23.01 -16.85 -6.53
C ALA A 273 22.18 -18.08 -6.13
N VAL A 274 20.85 -18.02 -6.30
CA VAL A 274 19.91 -19.08 -5.91
C VAL A 274 19.60 -20.03 -7.08
N GLY A 275 20.06 -19.75 -8.31
CA GLY A 275 19.86 -20.61 -9.47
C GLY A 275 18.40 -20.65 -9.97
N CYS A 276 17.67 -19.54 -9.85
CA CYS A 276 16.28 -19.47 -10.30
C CYS A 276 16.20 -19.11 -11.80
N ASP A 277 16.38 -20.11 -12.67
CA ASP A 277 16.44 -19.93 -14.14
C ASP A 277 15.13 -19.36 -14.72
N ASP A 278 13.97 -19.79 -14.22
CA ASP A 278 12.66 -19.26 -14.63
C ASP A 278 12.55 -17.75 -14.41
N THR A 279 13.14 -17.26 -13.32
CA THR A 279 13.13 -15.85 -12.95
C THR A 279 14.08 -15.00 -13.80
N LEU A 280 15.25 -15.54 -14.12
CA LEU A 280 16.20 -14.90 -15.04
C LEU A 280 15.59 -14.77 -16.44
N SER A 281 14.89 -15.81 -16.92
CA SER A 281 14.20 -15.77 -18.21
C SER A 281 13.08 -14.73 -18.24
N ALA A 282 12.27 -14.63 -17.18
CA ALA A 282 11.23 -13.59 -17.06
C ALA A 282 11.83 -12.18 -17.09
N THR A 283 12.93 -11.96 -16.36
CA THR A 283 13.65 -10.68 -16.34
C THR A 283 14.24 -10.34 -17.71
N GLN A 284 14.85 -11.31 -18.38
CA GLN A 284 15.42 -11.14 -19.71
C GLN A 284 14.33 -10.81 -20.74
N ARG A 285 13.19 -11.51 -20.68
CA ARG A 285 12.02 -11.23 -21.51
C ARG A 285 11.52 -9.80 -21.34
N CYS A 286 11.45 -9.32 -20.10
CA CYS A 286 11.08 -7.94 -19.80
C CYS A 286 12.08 -6.95 -20.42
N GLN A 287 13.38 -7.25 -20.41
CA GLN A 287 14.41 -6.43 -21.04
C GLN A 287 14.36 -6.44 -22.56
N GLU A 288 14.02 -7.58 -23.17
CA GLU A 288 13.88 -7.73 -24.62
C GLU A 288 12.68 -6.92 -25.15
N LEU A 289 11.53 -7.03 -24.51
CA LEU A 289 10.32 -6.26 -24.84
C LEU A 289 10.53 -4.73 -24.83
N LEU A 290 11.54 -4.25 -24.11
CA LEU A 290 11.87 -2.82 -24.03
C LEU A 290 12.84 -2.36 -25.10
N LYS A 291 13.68 -3.24 -25.63
CA LYS A 291 14.55 -2.93 -26.76
C LYS A 291 13.76 -2.74 -28.05
N GLU A 292 12.54 -3.28 -28.10
CA GLU A 292 11.65 -3.23 -29.26
C GLU A 292 10.82 -1.94 -29.36
N ASP A 293 10.84 -1.05 -28.36
CA ASP A 293 9.91 0.08 -28.27
C ASP A 293 10.57 1.42 -27.91
N ASP A 294 10.95 2.17 -28.95
CA ASP A 294 11.52 3.53 -28.85
C ASP A 294 10.57 4.54 -28.17
N LEU A 295 9.25 4.28 -28.12
CA LEU A 295 8.27 5.21 -27.55
C LEU A 295 8.28 5.21 -26.01
N ILE A 296 8.69 4.10 -25.39
CA ILE A 296 8.77 3.99 -23.92
C ILE A 296 9.91 4.84 -23.37
N VAL A 297 11.03 4.90 -24.10
CA VAL A 297 12.17 5.75 -23.78
C VAL A 297 11.71 7.20 -23.67
N HIS A 298 10.86 7.67 -24.59
CA HIS A 298 10.45 9.07 -24.65
C HIS A 298 9.51 9.52 -23.51
N ASN A 299 8.64 8.64 -23.01
CA ASN A 299 7.69 8.97 -21.94
C ASN A 299 8.30 8.91 -20.52
N PHE A 300 9.39 8.16 -20.33
CA PHE A 300 10.07 8.06 -19.04
C PHE A 300 10.84 9.33 -18.65
N TRP A 301 11.48 10.02 -19.60
CA TRP A 301 12.33 11.18 -19.29
C TRP A 301 11.57 12.44 -18.86
N LYS A 302 10.26 12.53 -19.09
CA LYS A 302 9.47 13.73 -18.73
C LYS A 302 8.94 13.75 -17.29
N LYS A 303 8.98 12.64 -16.54
CA LYS A 303 8.38 12.56 -15.19
C LYS A 303 9.25 11.91 -14.12
N SER A 304 10.55 11.72 -14.37
CA SER A 304 11.53 11.45 -13.32
C SER A 304 11.73 12.70 -12.45
N TYR A 305 10.75 13.01 -11.60
CA TYR A 305 11.00 13.89 -10.46
C TYR A 305 12.11 13.25 -9.62
N PRO A 306 13.13 14.02 -9.18
CA PRO A 306 14.06 13.52 -8.19
C PRO A 306 13.26 13.31 -6.90
N LEU A 307 13.09 12.05 -6.52
CA LEU A 307 12.65 11.70 -5.16
C LEU A 307 13.82 12.07 -4.24
N ILE A 308 13.64 13.18 -3.52
CA ILE A 308 14.34 13.51 -2.28
C ILE A 308 13.88 12.54 -1.20
#